data_AF-A0A832CBX3-F1
#
_entry.id   AF-A0A832CBX3-F1
#
_cell.length_a   1.000
_cell.length_b   1.000
_cell.length_c   1.000
_cell.angle_alpha   90.00
_cell.angle_beta   90.00
_cell.angle_gamma   90.00
#
_symmetry.space_group_name_H-M   'P 1'
#
loop_
_entity.id
_entity.type
_entity.pdbx_description
1 polymer ?
#
loop_
_entity_poly.entity_id
_entity_poly.type
_entity_poly.pdbx_seq_one_letter_code
_entity_poly.pdbx_strand_id
1 'polypeptide(L)' 'MPKLRVDVSDLNRESCRYLIKELASFLEEKANVKVETTANEIVLEGDEKFTIDHLRALLKDFMQKTGIKG' A
#
# COMPACT_ATOMS: atom_id res chain seq x y z
N MET A 1 -18.16 -0.97 -2.15
CA MET A 1 -16.70 -1.03 -2.34
C MET A 1 -16.01 -0.69 -1.02
N PRO A 2 -15.34 -1.65 -0.36
CA PRO A 2 -14.53 -1.37 0.82
C PRO A 2 -13.42 -0.36 0.51
N LYS A 3 -13.24 0.60 1.42
CA LYS A 3 -12.10 1.52 1.42
C LYS A 3 -11.22 1.20 2.61
N LEU A 4 -9.95 0.91 2.35
CA LEU A 4 -8.93 0.72 3.38
C LEU A 4 -7.93 1.88 3.32
N ARG A 5 -7.45 2.29 4.49
CA ARG A 5 -6.46 3.35 4.62
C ARG A 5 -5.21 2.78 5.28
N VAL A 6 -4.07 3.09 4.71
CA VAL A 6 -2.75 2.76 5.25
C VAL A 6 -2.08 4.08 5.59
N ASP A 7 -1.80 4.30 6.86
CA ASP A 7 -0.97 5.43 7.29
C ASP A 7 0.48 5.15 6.88
N VAL A 8 1.08 6.12 6.20
CA VAL A 8 2.47 6.11 5.75
C VAL A 8 3.21 7.35 6.24
N SER A 9 2.71 7.97 7.31
CA SER A 9 3.30 9.19 7.90
C SER A 9 4.76 8.96 8.30
N ASP A 10 5.08 7.78 8.84
CA ASP A 10 6.44 7.36 9.19
C ASP A 10 7.37 7.15 7.98
N LEU A 11 6.80 6.90 6.80
CA LEU A 11 7.50 6.71 5.53
C LEU A 11 7.62 8.02 4.72
N ASN A 12 7.19 9.17 5.24
CA ASN A 12 7.25 10.44 4.51
C ASN A 12 8.58 11.21 4.67
N ARG A 13 9.66 10.55 5.12
CA ARG A 13 11.01 11.10 5.01
C ARG A 13 11.41 11.13 3.53
N GLU A 14 12.14 12.16 3.07
CA GLU A 14 12.52 12.34 1.65
C GLU A 14 13.04 11.06 0.96
N SER A 15 13.77 10.22 1.70
CA SER A 15 14.33 8.95 1.23
C SER A 15 13.29 7.86 0.93
N CYS A 16 12.06 8.00 1.41
CA CYS A 16 11.00 6.98 1.34
C CYS A 16 9.85 7.36 0.39
N ARG A 17 9.89 8.55 -0.23
CA ARG A 17 8.88 8.97 -1.22
C ARG A 17 8.82 8.05 -2.45
N TYR A 18 9.96 7.45 -2.82
CA TYR A 18 10.02 6.44 -3.88
C TYR A 18 9.29 5.14 -3.48
N LEU A 19 9.44 4.71 -2.22
CA LEU A 19 8.79 3.52 -1.67
C LEU A 19 7.26 3.65 -1.64
N ILE A 20 6.73 4.83 -1.31
CA ILE A 20 5.28 5.07 -1.33
C ILE A 20 4.71 4.89 -2.74
N LYS A 21 5.42 5.38 -3.77
CA LYS A 21 5.01 5.19 -5.17
C LYS A 21 5.09 3.74 -5.61
N GLU A 22 6.19 3.05 -5.30
CA GLU A 22 6.32 1.62 -5.63
C GLU A 22 5.25 0.78 -4.92
N LEU A 23 4.98 1.07 -3.65
CA LEU A 23 3.93 0.39 -2.89
C LEU A 23 2.55 0.63 -3.52
N ALA A 24 2.24 1.85 -3.91
CA ALA A 24 0.98 2.18 -4.56
C ALA A 24 0.80 1.41 -5.88
N SER A 25 1.81 1.43 -6.75
CA SER A 25 1.78 0.68 -8.02
C SER A 25 1.69 -0.84 -7.80
N PHE A 26 2.42 -1.36 -6.81
CA PHE A 26 2.36 -2.78 -6.45
C PHE A 26 0.96 -3.20 -6.01
N LEU A 27 0.31 -2.41 -5.15
CA LEU A 27 -1.03 -2.69 -4.66
C LEU A 27 -2.10 -2.56 -5.75
N GLU A 28 -1.99 -1.55 -6.63
CA GLU A 28 -2.89 -1.39 -7.78
C GLU A 28 -2.83 -2.62 -8.69
N GLU A 29 -1.62 -3.07 -9.05
CA GLU A 29 -1.42 -4.22 -9.93
C GLU A 29 -1.85 -5.55 -9.28
N LYS A 30 -1.46 -5.78 -8.00
CA LYS A 30 -1.66 -7.07 -7.35
C LYS A 30 -3.07 -7.26 -6.80
N ALA A 31 -3.68 -6.20 -6.29
CA ALA A 31 -5.01 -6.27 -5.71
C ALA A 31 -6.12 -5.89 -6.71
N ASN A 32 -5.77 -5.35 -7.89
CA ASN A 32 -6.72 -4.81 -8.86
C ASN A 32 -7.68 -3.81 -8.20
N VAL A 33 -7.12 -2.91 -7.39
CA VAL A 33 -7.85 -1.88 -6.64
C VAL A 33 -7.43 -0.51 -7.10
N LYS A 34 -8.30 0.47 -6.94
CA LYS A 34 -7.94 1.86 -7.14
C LYS A 34 -7.09 2.34 -5.97
N VAL A 35 -5.95 2.97 -6.26
CA VAL A 35 -5.04 3.50 -5.25
C VAL A 35 -4.99 5.02 -5.32
N GLU A 36 -5.20 5.68 -4.19
CA GLU A 36 -5.03 7.13 -4.04
C GLU A 36 -3.98 7.41 -2.95
N THR A 37 -2.83 7.96 -3.36
CA THR A 37 -1.76 8.38 -2.45
C THR A 37 -1.92 9.85 -2.08
N THR A 38 -1.90 10.14 -0.80
CA THR A 38 -1.81 11.49 -0.23
C THR A 38 -0.43 11.71 0.40
N ALA A 39 -0.22 12.84 1.09
CA ALA A 39 1.05 13.11 1.77
C ALA A 39 1.37 12.10 2.88
N ASN A 40 0.35 11.59 3.57
CA ASN A 40 0.52 10.79 4.79
C ASN A 40 -0.23 9.46 4.75
N GLU A 41 -1.09 9.24 3.75
CA GLU A 41 -1.95 8.07 3.68
C GLU A 41 -2.02 7.49 2.26
N ILE A 42 -2.15 6.18 2.17
CA ILE A 42 -2.55 5.46 0.95
C ILE A 42 -3.98 4.94 1.15
N VAL A 43 -4.88 5.34 0.26
CA VAL A 43 -6.27 4.90 0.25
C VAL A 43 -6.44 3.86 -0.85
N LEU A 44 -7.01 2.71 -0.49
CA LEU A 44 -7.23 1.56 -1.36
C LEU A 44 -8.73 1.32 -1.47
N GLU A 45 -9.27 1.41 -2.68
CA GLU A 45 -10.68 1.19 -2.96
C GLU A 45 -10.83 -0.01 -3.90
N GLY A 46 -11.40 -1.08 -3.37
CA GLY A 46 -11.56 -2.35 -4.09
C GLY A 46 -12.98 -2.88 -4.06
N ASP A 47 -13.19 -4.00 -4.75
CA ASP A 47 -14.43 -4.78 -4.71
C ASP A 47 -14.64 -5.46 -3.34
N GLU A 48 -15.82 -6.02 -3.09
CA GLU A 48 -16.19 -6.67 -1.81
C GLU A 48 -15.23 -7.80 -1.36
N LYS A 49 -14.43 -8.34 -2.29
CA LYS A 49 -13.41 -9.36 -2.00
C LYS A 49 -12.12 -8.78 -1.43
N PHE A 50 -11.93 -7.47 -1.46
CA PHE A 50 -10.76 -6.80 -0.93
C PHE A 50 -10.86 -6.68 0.60
N THR A 51 -10.12 -7.54 1.29
CA THR A 51 -10.11 -7.62 2.76
C THR A 51 -8.80 -7.12 3.35
N ILE A 52 -8.82 -6.80 4.64
CA ILE A 52 -7.62 -6.39 5.40
C ILE A 52 -6.56 -7.49 5.40
N ASP A 53 -6.95 -8.77 5.47
CA ASP A 53 -6.02 -9.89 5.43
C ASP A 53 -5.28 -9.99 4.09
N HIS A 54 -5.99 -9.76 2.98
CA HIS A 54 -5.36 -9.70 1.66
C HIS A 54 -4.36 -8.54 1.58
N LEU A 55 -4.73 -7.35 2.06
CA LEU A 55 -3.84 -6.20 2.12
C LEU A 55 -2.59 -6.49 2.97
N ARG A 56 -2.74 -7.12 4.14
CA ARG A 56 -1.59 -7.51 5.00
C ARG A 56 -0.65 -8.49 4.29
N ALA A 57 -1.18 -9.45 3.56
CA ALA A 57 -0.37 -10.40 2.80
C ALA A 57 0.45 -9.69 1.71
N LEU A 58 -0.16 -8.75 0.99
CA LEU A 58 0.51 -7.96 -0.05
C LEU A 58 1.58 -7.03 0.54
N LEU A 59 1.30 -6.36 1.65
CA LEU A 59 2.27 -5.52 2.34
C LEU A 59 3.49 -6.35 2.77
N LYS A 60 3.27 -7.57 3.28
CA LYS A 60 4.34 -8.48 3.65
C LYS A 60 5.19 -8.91 2.44
N ASP A 61 4.56 -9.24 1.31
CA ASP A 61 5.27 -9.57 0.06
C ASP A 61 6.12 -8.39 -0.42
N PHE A 62 5.57 -7.18 -0.36
CA PHE A 62 6.27 -5.95 -0.73
C PHE A 62 7.50 -5.69 0.17
N MET A 63 7.37 -5.83 1.49
CA MET A 63 8.48 -5.68 2.44
C MET A 63 9.59 -6.71 2.17
N GLN A 64 9.23 -7.95 1.86
CA GLN A 64 10.21 -8.99 1.53
C GLN A 64 10.97 -8.69 0.23
N LYS A 65 10.27 -8.20 -0.80
CA LYS A 65 10.88 -7.83 -2.09
C LYS A 65 11.82 -6.63 -1.99
N THR A 66 11.44 -5.63 -1.21
CA THR A 66 12.23 -4.41 -1.03
C THR A 66 13.36 -4.57 -0.01
N GLY A 67 13.41 -5.70 0.70
CA GLY A 67 14.37 -5.94 1.77
C GLY A 67 14.13 -5.07 3.01
N ILE A 68 12.98 -4.38 3.08
CA ILE A 68 12.57 -3.60 4.24
C ILE A 68 12.21 -4.58 5.34
N LYS A 69 12.99 -4.57 6.41
CA LYS A 69 12.67 -5.28 7.65
C LYS A 69 11.84 -4.33 8.52
N GLY A 70 10.58 -4.69 8.73
CA GLY A 70 9.74 -4.10 9.77
C GLY A 70 9.90 -4.86 11.08
#